data_AF-A0A7C3S720-F1
#
_entry.id   AF-A0A7C3S720-F1
#
_cell.length_a   1.000
_cell.length_b   1.000
_cell.length_c   1.000
_cell.angle_alpha   90.00
_cell.angle_beta   90.00
_cell.angle_gamma   90.00
#
_symmetry.space_group_name_H-M   'P 1'
#
loop_
_entity.id
_entity.type
_entity.pdbx_description
1 polymer ?
#
loop_
_entity_poly.entity_id
_entity_poly.type
_entity_poly.pdbx_seq_one_letter_code
_entity_poly.pdbx_strand_id
1 'polypeptide(L)'
;MLMKRRELLRRLGLGVAAVGLGQVALGQRAGKQQQPVVVVAERGKPAELVRKAIKALGGMGKFVKKGNRVLIKPNIAFARPPEGAATTNPEVVGELVRLCFEAGAKEVIVLDYTLDPARITYEMSGIAKAAQAQGARVVYVGRQDFVPVEVPKGKILSAYDVRVLRQVL
;
A
#
# COMPACT_ATOMS: atom_id res chain seq x y z
N MET A 1 -57.98 -9.80 43.49
CA MET A 1 -57.01 -9.44 44.54
C MET A 1 -56.33 -8.15 44.12
N LEU A 2 -56.79 -6.98 44.60
CA LEU A 2 -56.26 -5.67 44.18
C LEU A 2 -54.88 -5.42 44.79
N MET A 3 -53.85 -5.24 43.95
CA MET A 3 -52.52 -4.80 44.39
C MET A 3 -52.61 -3.43 45.07
N LYS A 4 -52.02 -3.29 46.26
CA LYS A 4 -51.92 -2.01 46.98
C LYS A 4 -50.86 -1.11 46.33
N ARG A 5 -51.17 0.18 46.17
CA ARG A 5 -50.31 1.22 45.54
C ARG A 5 -48.88 1.30 46.11
N ARG A 6 -48.70 0.94 47.39
CA ARG A 6 -47.39 0.86 48.06
C ARG A 6 -46.50 -0.30 47.56
N GLU A 7 -47.10 -1.40 47.14
CA GLU A 7 -46.38 -2.58 46.61
C GLU A 7 -45.79 -2.29 45.22
N LEU A 8 -46.52 -1.52 44.41
CA LEU A 8 -46.09 -1.07 43.08
C LEU A 8 -44.89 -0.12 43.15
N LEU A 9 -44.90 0.83 44.09
CA LEU A 9 -43.80 1.78 44.29
C LEU A 9 -42.52 1.10 44.81
N ARG A 10 -42.65 0.08 45.66
CA ARG A 10 -41.50 -0.74 46.11
C ARG A 10 -40.87 -1.55 44.98
N ARG A 11 -41.68 -2.11 44.08
CA ARG A 11 -41.19 -2.86 42.91
C ARG A 11 -40.57 -1.96 41.84
N LEU A 12 -41.08 -0.74 41.66
CA LEU A 12 -40.48 0.27 40.77
C LEU A 12 -39.13 0.78 41.29
N GLY A 13 -38.97 0.98 42.61
CA GLY A 13 -37.70 1.40 43.21
C GLY A 13 -36.56 0.38 43.02
N LEU A 14 -36.87 -0.92 43.02
CA LEU A 14 -35.91 -1.99 42.72
C LEU A 14 -35.56 -2.07 41.22
N GLY A 15 -36.49 -1.70 40.33
CA GLY A 15 -36.24 -1.64 38.89
C GLY A 15 -35.29 -0.51 38.48
N VAL A 16 -35.39 0.66 39.12
CA VAL A 16 -34.51 1.81 38.81
C VAL A 16 -33.07 1.58 39.29
N ALA A 17 -32.87 0.90 40.42
CA ALA A 17 -31.53 0.53 40.88
C ALA A 17 -30.85 -0.52 39.97
N ALA A 18 -31.62 -1.45 39.40
CA ALA A 18 -31.09 -2.45 38.46
C ALA A 18 -30.78 -1.86 37.07
N VAL A 19 -31.56 -0.88 36.60
CA VAL A 19 -31.30 -0.19 35.32
C VAL A 19 -30.11 0.78 35.44
N GLY A 20 -29.92 1.42 36.60
CA GLY A 20 -28.79 2.32 36.85
C GLY A 20 -27.41 1.65 36.96
N LEU A 21 -27.36 0.36 37.29
CA LEU A 21 -26.11 -0.42 37.32
C LEU A 21 -25.87 -1.25 36.05
N GLY A 22 -26.93 -1.49 35.24
CA GLY A 22 -26.84 -2.27 34.00
C GLY A 22 -26.37 -1.49 32.77
N GLN A 23 -26.37 -0.16 32.80
CA GLN A 23 -26.00 0.68 31.64
C GLN A 23 -24.52 1.06 31.55
N VAL A 24 -23.66 0.61 32.48
CA VAL A 24 -22.21 0.93 32.45
C VAL A 24 -21.37 -0.18 31.79
N ALA A 25 -21.98 -1.25 31.29
CA ALA A 25 -21.23 -2.36 30.68
C ALA A 25 -21.76 -2.85 29.32
N LEU A 26 -22.52 -2.04 28.59
CA LEU A 26 -22.48 -2.09 27.12
C LEU A 26 -21.27 -1.29 26.65
N GLY A 27 -20.10 -1.65 27.19
CA GLY A 27 -18.86 -1.41 26.49
C GLY A 27 -19.05 -2.08 25.14
N GLN A 28 -19.14 -1.26 24.09
CA GLN A 28 -18.85 -1.76 22.76
C GLN A 28 -17.49 -2.43 22.90
N ARG A 29 -17.48 -3.77 22.94
CA ARG A 29 -16.30 -4.52 22.56
C ARG A 29 -16.14 -4.20 21.08
N ALA A 30 -15.55 -3.04 20.81
CA ALA A 30 -14.77 -2.80 19.62
C ALA A 30 -13.64 -3.81 19.72
N GLY A 31 -13.93 -5.08 19.40
CA GLY A 31 -12.90 -6.04 19.08
C GLY A 31 -12.04 -5.33 18.05
N LYS A 32 -10.72 -5.27 18.29
CA LYS A 32 -9.77 -4.64 17.37
C LYS A 32 -10.14 -5.11 15.97
N GLN A 33 -10.76 -4.24 15.17
CA GLN A 33 -11.06 -4.56 13.78
C GLN A 33 -9.70 -4.87 13.17
N GLN A 34 -9.49 -6.13 12.82
CA GLN A 34 -8.25 -6.54 12.18
C GLN A 34 -8.15 -5.74 10.89
N GLN A 35 -7.00 -5.09 10.72
CA GLN A 35 -6.77 -4.34 9.50
C GLN A 35 -6.88 -5.29 8.31
N PRO A 36 -7.55 -4.87 7.22
CA PRO A 36 -7.69 -5.71 6.05
C PRO A 36 -6.29 -6.04 5.51
N VAL A 37 -6.09 -7.31 5.18
CA VAL A 37 -4.89 -7.79 4.49
C VAL A 37 -5.00 -7.65 2.97
N VAL A 38 -6.23 -7.56 2.46
CA VAL A 38 -6.57 -7.39 1.04
C VAL A 38 -7.64 -6.31 0.93
N VAL A 39 -7.48 -5.40 -0.03
CA VAL A 39 -8.44 -4.35 -0.34
C VAL A 39 -8.68 -4.34 -1.84
N VAL A 40 -9.95 -4.21 -2.23
CA VAL A 40 -10.36 -4.00 -3.62
C VAL A 40 -10.93 -2.58 -3.72
N ALA A 41 -10.37 -1.76 -4.60
CA ALA A 41 -10.90 -0.44 -4.92
C ALA A 41 -11.39 -0.44 -6.36
N GLU A 42 -12.67 -0.13 -6.54
CA GLU A 42 -13.32 -0.15 -7.85
C GLU A 42 -13.90 1.22 -8.20
N ARG A 43 -14.24 1.41 -9.48
CA ARG A 43 -14.94 2.58 -10.04
C ARG A 43 -14.22 3.91 -9.76
N GLY A 44 -13.39 4.32 -10.71
CA GLY A 44 -12.65 5.58 -10.65
C GLY A 44 -11.47 5.59 -11.60
N LYS A 45 -10.77 6.72 -11.65
CA LYS A 45 -9.51 6.83 -12.39
C LYS A 45 -8.39 6.06 -11.66
N PRO A 46 -7.34 5.59 -12.36
CA PRO A 46 -6.30 4.77 -11.74
C PRO A 46 -5.69 5.38 -10.47
N ALA A 47 -5.34 6.67 -10.48
CA ALA A 47 -4.80 7.36 -9.31
C ALA A 47 -5.79 7.40 -8.12
N GLU A 48 -7.09 7.56 -8.38
CA GLU A 48 -8.11 7.54 -7.31
C GLU A 48 -8.22 6.15 -6.69
N LEU A 49 -8.16 5.11 -7.51
CA LEU A 49 -8.22 3.72 -7.05
C LEU A 49 -7.02 3.38 -6.16
N VAL A 50 -5.81 3.83 -6.55
CA VAL A 50 -4.61 3.68 -5.71
C VAL A 50 -4.79 4.37 -4.36
N ARG A 51 -5.26 5.63 -4.33
CA ARG A 51 -5.52 6.32 -3.05
C ARG A 51 -6.53 5.59 -2.18
N LYS A 52 -7.66 5.16 -2.77
CA LYS A 52 -8.71 4.42 -2.05
C LYS A 52 -8.14 3.13 -1.45
N ALA A 53 -7.39 2.36 -2.24
CA ALA A 53 -6.81 1.10 -1.82
C ALA A 53 -5.79 1.29 -0.67
N ILE A 54 -4.83 2.21 -0.85
CA ILE A 54 -3.80 2.49 0.14
C ILE A 54 -4.40 3.06 1.43
N LYS A 55 -5.40 3.95 1.34
CA LYS A 55 -6.11 4.48 2.51
C LYS A 55 -6.78 3.37 3.31
N ALA A 56 -7.51 2.47 2.65
CA ALA A 56 -8.18 1.35 3.31
C ALA A 56 -7.19 0.32 3.90
N LEU A 57 -5.97 0.22 3.38
CA LEU A 57 -4.88 -0.58 3.96
C LEU A 57 -4.23 0.06 5.22
N GLY A 58 -4.65 1.26 5.61
CA GLY A 58 -4.11 2.01 6.75
C GLY A 58 -3.24 3.20 6.36
N GLY A 59 -3.23 3.59 5.08
CA GLY A 59 -2.49 4.72 4.56
C GLY A 59 -1.02 4.41 4.22
N MET A 60 -0.41 5.26 3.39
CA MET A 60 0.98 5.04 2.95
C MET A 60 1.98 5.06 4.11
N GLY A 61 1.69 5.85 5.16
CA GLY A 61 2.50 5.93 6.38
C GLY A 61 2.65 4.60 7.14
N LYS A 62 1.84 3.58 6.83
CA LYS A 62 2.02 2.21 7.34
C LYS A 62 3.26 1.54 6.74
N PHE A 63 3.54 1.83 5.46
CA PHE A 63 4.61 1.20 4.68
C PHE A 63 5.86 2.07 4.57
N VAL A 64 5.67 3.39 4.46
CA VAL A 64 6.75 4.37 4.28
C VAL A 64 6.84 5.24 5.52
N LYS A 65 8.06 5.37 6.06
CA LYS A 65 8.37 6.26 7.19
C LYS A 65 9.17 7.46 6.71
N LYS A 66 9.11 8.55 7.48
CA LYS A 66 9.89 9.76 7.24
C LYS A 66 11.38 9.41 7.07
N GLY A 67 12.00 9.91 6.00
CA GLY A 67 13.41 9.67 5.69
C GLY A 67 13.72 8.37 4.97
N ASN A 68 12.73 7.53 4.64
CA ASN A 68 12.95 6.31 3.86
C ASN A 68 13.39 6.62 2.43
N ARG A 69 14.28 5.79 1.88
CA ARG A 69 14.47 5.63 0.43
C ARG A 69 13.53 4.52 0.00
N VAL A 70 12.68 4.78 -0.97
CA VAL A 70 11.67 3.83 -1.44
C VAL A 70 11.98 3.43 -2.87
N LEU A 71 12.04 2.13 -3.14
CA LEU A 71 12.08 1.60 -4.50
C LEU A 71 10.67 1.18 -4.92
N ILE A 72 10.20 1.70 -6.05
CA ILE A 72 8.99 1.22 -6.71
C ILE A 72 9.43 0.46 -7.96
N LYS A 73 9.07 -0.83 -8.01
CA LYS A 73 9.37 -1.71 -9.15
C LYS A 73 8.10 -2.02 -9.96
N PRO A 74 7.66 -1.13 -10.86
CA PRO A 74 6.54 -1.43 -11.75
C PRO A 74 6.91 -2.55 -12.74
N ASN A 75 5.94 -3.00 -13.53
CA ASN A 75 6.20 -3.76 -14.74
C ASN A 75 6.36 -2.79 -15.91
N ILE A 76 7.57 -2.67 -16.44
CA ILE A 76 7.92 -1.87 -17.62
C ILE A 76 8.59 -2.79 -18.67
N ALA A 77 8.15 -4.04 -18.82
CA ALA A 77 8.92 -5.02 -19.57
C ALA A 77 9.04 -4.74 -21.08
N PHE A 78 8.03 -4.10 -21.69
CA PHE A 78 7.87 -3.99 -23.15
C PHE A 78 7.68 -2.54 -23.63
N ALA A 79 8.24 -2.21 -24.79
CA ALA A 79 8.09 -0.92 -25.45
C ALA A 79 6.69 -0.75 -26.07
N ARG A 80 5.70 -0.52 -25.21
CA ARG A 80 4.29 -0.39 -25.56
C ARG A 80 3.70 0.90 -24.96
N PRO A 81 2.79 1.56 -25.70
CA PRO A 81 2.06 2.70 -25.17
C PRO A 81 1.04 2.25 -24.10
N PRO A 82 0.60 3.16 -23.20
CA PRO A 82 -0.31 2.83 -22.10
C PRO A 82 -1.60 2.12 -22.55
N GLU A 83 -2.13 2.48 -23.71
CA GLU A 83 -3.36 1.94 -24.29
C GLU A 83 -3.21 0.45 -24.64
N GLY A 84 -1.98 -0.02 -24.85
CA GLY A 84 -1.68 -1.42 -25.10
C GLY A 84 -1.69 -2.30 -23.84
N ALA A 85 -1.76 -1.71 -22.64
CA ALA A 85 -1.90 -2.40 -21.35
C ALA A 85 -0.90 -3.55 -21.06
N ALA A 86 0.27 -3.55 -21.73
CA ALA A 86 1.33 -4.53 -21.53
C ALA A 86 2.26 -4.19 -20.35
N THR A 87 2.23 -2.94 -19.89
CA THR A 87 3.01 -2.41 -18.76
C THR A 87 2.08 -1.82 -17.70
N THR A 88 2.59 -1.58 -16.50
CA THR A 88 1.80 -0.95 -15.43
C THR A 88 1.30 0.42 -15.89
N ASN A 89 0.04 0.74 -15.60
CA ASN A 89 -0.52 2.05 -15.97
C ASN A 89 0.31 3.19 -15.32
N PRO A 90 0.72 4.22 -16.08
CA PRO A 90 1.60 5.28 -15.58
C PRO A 90 0.99 6.12 -14.45
N GLU A 91 -0.33 6.32 -14.43
CA GLU A 91 -1.01 7.02 -13.35
C GLU A 91 -0.93 6.26 -12.02
N VAL A 92 -0.92 4.91 -12.06
CA VAL A 92 -0.72 4.09 -10.86
C VAL A 92 0.66 4.33 -10.27
N VAL A 93 1.70 4.33 -11.12
CA VAL A 93 3.07 4.55 -10.68
C VAL A 93 3.26 5.97 -10.14
N GLY A 94 2.78 6.98 -10.87
CA GLY A 94 2.84 8.37 -10.43
C GLY A 94 2.13 8.57 -9.09
N GLU A 95 0.94 8.01 -8.91
CA GLU A 95 0.22 8.15 -7.65
C GLU A 95 0.94 7.48 -6.47
N LEU A 96 1.56 6.31 -6.68
CA LEU A 96 2.36 5.67 -5.64
C LEU A 96 3.56 6.53 -5.25
N VAL A 97 4.28 7.10 -6.22
CA VAL A 97 5.40 8.03 -5.96
C VAL A 97 4.93 9.20 -5.11
N ARG A 98 3.82 9.84 -5.51
CA ARG A 98 3.22 10.97 -4.80
C ARG A 98 2.93 10.61 -3.34
N LEU A 99 2.24 9.48 -3.12
CA LEU A 99 1.90 9.00 -1.78
C LEU A 99 3.13 8.68 -0.92
N CYS A 100 4.21 8.16 -1.52
CA CYS A 100 5.46 7.90 -0.80
C CYS A 100 6.11 9.20 -0.30
N PHE A 101 6.15 10.25 -1.13
CA PHE A 101 6.66 11.55 -0.71
C PHE A 101 5.75 12.22 0.33
N GLU A 102 4.42 12.13 0.19
CA GLU A 102 3.47 12.61 1.21
C GLU A 102 3.67 11.91 2.57
N ALA A 103 4.06 10.63 2.56
CA ALA A 103 4.43 9.88 3.76
C ALA A 103 5.82 10.25 4.33
N GLY A 104 6.56 11.12 3.65
CA GLY A 104 7.86 11.65 4.09
C GLY A 104 9.08 10.88 3.58
N ALA A 105 8.97 10.09 2.50
CA ALA A 105 10.14 9.52 1.86
C ALA A 105 11.16 10.61 1.51
N LYS A 106 12.46 10.35 1.74
CA LYS A 106 13.52 11.27 1.30
C LYS A 106 13.87 11.10 -0.18
N GLU A 107 13.63 9.91 -0.72
CA GLU A 107 13.91 9.57 -2.11
C GLU A 107 12.92 8.47 -2.54
N VAL A 108 12.39 8.59 -3.74
CA VAL A 108 11.64 7.52 -4.40
C VAL A 108 12.34 7.21 -5.72
N ILE A 109 12.69 5.94 -5.93
CA ILE A 109 13.37 5.43 -7.11
C ILE A 109 12.39 4.56 -7.87
N VAL A 110 12.25 4.77 -9.17
CA VAL A 110 11.46 3.92 -10.06
C VAL A 110 12.38 3.20 -11.02
N LEU A 111 12.35 1.87 -11.00
CA LEU A 111 13.08 1.05 -11.96
C LEU A 111 12.41 -0.29 -12.23
N ASP A 112 12.73 -0.85 -13.39
CA ASP A 112 12.51 -2.23 -13.76
C ASP A 112 13.68 -2.69 -14.66
N TYR A 113 13.88 -4.00 -14.76
CA TYR A 113 14.80 -4.56 -15.74
C TYR A 113 14.01 -5.05 -16.94
N THR A 114 14.05 -4.28 -18.02
CA THR A 114 13.18 -4.44 -19.18
C THR A 114 13.66 -5.56 -20.11
N LEU A 115 12.74 -6.11 -20.92
CA LEU A 115 13.07 -7.04 -22.00
C LEU A 115 13.52 -6.26 -23.25
N ASP A 116 12.77 -5.21 -23.59
CA ASP A 116 13.09 -4.28 -24.67
C ASP A 116 14.10 -3.20 -24.21
N PRO A 117 14.74 -2.44 -25.11
CA PRO A 117 15.69 -1.38 -24.75
C PRO A 117 15.11 -0.36 -23.74
N ALA A 118 15.72 -0.27 -22.56
CA ALA A 118 15.13 0.38 -21.39
C ALA A 118 14.64 1.82 -21.63
N ARG A 119 15.43 2.67 -22.29
CA ARG A 119 15.06 4.07 -22.52
C ARG A 119 13.75 4.21 -23.28
N ILE A 120 13.64 3.54 -24.42
CA ILE A 120 12.43 3.56 -25.28
C ILE A 120 11.24 3.00 -24.51
N THR A 121 11.45 1.90 -23.79
CA THR A 121 10.39 1.23 -23.05
C THR A 121 9.75 2.09 -21.96
N TYR A 122 10.56 2.83 -21.21
CA TYR A 122 10.08 3.75 -20.18
C TYR A 122 9.42 5.00 -20.76
N GLU A 123 9.94 5.51 -21.89
CA GLU A 123 9.37 6.67 -22.58
C GLU A 123 8.00 6.31 -23.19
N MET A 124 7.92 5.20 -23.94
CA MET A 124 6.69 4.74 -24.58
C MET A 124 5.59 4.39 -23.58
N SER A 125 5.92 3.74 -22.45
CA SER A 125 4.95 3.42 -21.41
C SER A 125 4.42 4.65 -20.66
N GLY A 126 5.05 5.82 -20.84
CA GLY A 126 4.72 7.04 -20.10
C GLY A 126 5.09 7.01 -18.61
N ILE A 127 5.62 5.89 -18.10
CA ILE A 127 5.93 5.69 -16.68
C ILE A 127 7.05 6.61 -16.23
N ALA A 128 8.09 6.82 -17.05
CA ALA A 128 9.17 7.74 -16.70
C ALA A 128 8.63 9.16 -16.45
N LYS A 129 7.81 9.66 -17.39
CA LYS A 129 7.19 10.98 -17.29
C LYS A 129 6.30 11.10 -16.05
N ALA A 130 5.43 10.12 -15.80
CA ALA A 130 4.53 10.13 -14.65
C ALA A 130 5.27 10.09 -13.30
N ALA A 131 6.33 9.28 -13.20
CA ALA A 131 7.16 9.19 -12.01
C ALA A 131 7.97 10.47 -11.76
N GLN A 132 8.63 11.00 -12.79
CA GLN A 132 9.45 12.21 -12.71
C GLN A 132 8.60 13.45 -12.38
N ALA A 133 7.38 13.53 -12.90
CA ALA A 133 6.44 14.60 -12.57
C ALA A 133 6.11 14.67 -11.06
N GLN A 134 6.31 13.58 -10.32
CA GLN A 134 6.12 13.51 -8.87
C GLN A 134 7.45 13.56 -8.09
N GLY A 135 8.57 13.83 -8.77
CA GLY A 135 9.89 13.98 -8.15
C GLY A 135 10.69 12.68 -7.98
N ALA A 136 10.23 11.54 -8.52
CA ALA A 136 11.01 10.31 -8.43
C ALA A 136 12.25 10.34 -9.32
N ARG A 137 13.30 9.67 -8.86
CA ARG A 137 14.47 9.33 -9.67
C ARG A 137 14.16 8.09 -10.50
N VAL A 138 14.13 8.25 -11.82
CA VAL A 138 13.95 7.13 -12.76
C VAL A 138 15.30 6.58 -13.13
N VAL A 139 15.44 5.25 -13.01
CA VAL A 139 16.70 4.55 -13.20
C VAL A 139 16.55 3.49 -14.27
N TYR A 140 17.48 3.48 -15.22
CA TYR A 140 17.54 2.51 -16.31
C TYR A 140 18.61 1.48 -15.97
N VAL A 141 18.21 0.22 -15.93
CA VAL A 141 19.09 -0.88 -15.51
C VAL A 141 19.63 -1.60 -16.73
N GLY A 142 20.96 -1.70 -16.82
CA GLY A 142 21.68 -2.52 -17.78
C GLY A 142 22.32 -3.76 -17.15
N ARG A 143 22.88 -4.64 -17.98
CA ARG A 143 23.58 -5.85 -17.51
C ARG A 143 24.77 -5.53 -16.61
N GLN A 144 25.46 -4.43 -16.86
CA GLN A 144 26.62 -3.97 -16.12
C GLN A 144 26.31 -3.52 -14.67
N ASP A 145 25.04 -3.28 -14.35
CA ASP A 145 24.64 -2.83 -13.01
C ASP A 145 24.51 -3.97 -12.00
N PHE A 146 24.68 -5.22 -12.45
CA PHE A 146 24.57 -6.42 -11.64
C PHE A 146 25.94 -6.91 -11.16
N VAL A 147 25.96 -7.47 -9.94
CA VAL A 147 27.12 -8.13 -9.36
C VAL A 147 26.77 -9.58 -9.04
N PRO A 148 27.70 -10.54 -9.16
CA PRO A 148 27.44 -11.90 -8.72
C PRO A 148 27.27 -11.95 -7.19
N VAL A 149 26.34 -12.77 -6.69
CA VAL A 149 26.22 -13.06 -5.25
C VAL A 149 26.10 -14.56 -5.07
N GLU A 150 26.85 -15.06 -4.09
CA GLU A 150 26.77 -16.46 -3.69
C GLU A 150 25.46 -16.71 -2.93
N VAL A 151 24.86 -17.88 -3.15
CA VAL A 151 23.68 -18.32 -2.41
C VAL A 151 24.07 -19.57 -1.62
N PRO A 152 24.61 -19.42 -0.39
CA PRO A 152 25.29 -20.52 0.32
C PRO A 152 24.39 -21.72 0.65
N LYS A 153 23.07 -21.57 0.53
CA LYS A 153 22.06 -22.62 0.75
C LYS A 153 21.24 -22.95 -0.50
N GLY A 154 21.71 -22.54 -1.67
CA GLY A 154 21.07 -22.81 -2.94
C GLY A 154 21.17 -24.29 -3.31
N LYS A 155 20.02 -24.95 -3.51
CA LYS A 155 19.99 -26.37 -3.93
C LYS A 155 20.15 -26.56 -5.44
N ILE A 156 19.66 -25.59 -6.23
CA ILE A 156 19.70 -25.60 -7.71
C ILE A 156 20.48 -24.40 -8.23
N LEU A 157 20.31 -23.24 -7.60
CA LEU A 157 21.05 -22.01 -7.89
C LEU A 157 22.11 -21.79 -6.79
N SER A 158 23.24 -22.46 -6.91
CA SER A 158 24.38 -22.38 -5.96
C SER A 158 25.22 -21.10 -6.17
N ALA A 159 25.29 -20.63 -7.41
CA ALA A 159 25.71 -19.29 -7.78
C ALA A 159 24.74 -18.78 -8.84
N TYR A 160 24.26 -17.57 -8.66
CA TYR A 160 23.44 -16.89 -9.67
C TYR A 160 24.02 -15.50 -9.85
N ASP A 161 23.84 -14.91 -11.03
CA ASP A 161 23.92 -13.46 -11.18
C ASP A 161 22.77 -12.86 -10.37
N VAL A 162 22.94 -12.80 -9.06
CA VAL A 162 21.98 -12.17 -8.15
C VAL A 162 22.14 -10.68 -8.34
N ARG A 163 21.22 -10.16 -9.12
CA ARG A 163 21.17 -8.80 -9.64
C ARG A 163 21.00 -7.75 -8.53
N VAL A 164 22.07 -7.42 -7.79
CA VAL A 164 22.07 -6.29 -6.85
C VAL A 164 22.39 -5.01 -7.61
N LEU A 165 21.39 -4.17 -7.75
CA LEU A 165 21.52 -2.84 -8.33
C LEU A 165 22.32 -1.92 -7.41
N ARG A 166 23.56 -1.57 -7.81
CA ARG A 166 24.39 -0.58 -7.09
C ARG A 166 23.66 0.75 -6.87
N GLN A 167 22.77 1.12 -7.77
CA GLN A 167 22.01 2.37 -7.73
C GLN A 167 20.88 2.37 -6.67
N VAL A 168 20.65 1.25 -5.98
CA VAL A 168 19.67 1.08 -4.89
C VAL A 168 20.37 0.89 -3.53
N LEU A 169 21.70 0.70 -3.52
CA LEU A 169 22.53 0.81 -2.32
C LEU A 169 22.66 2.29 -1.91
#